data_AF-A0A2E9CSZ5-F1
#
_entry.id   AF-A0A2E9CSZ5-F1
#
_cell.length_a   1.000
_cell.length_b   1.000
_cell.length_c   1.000
_cell.angle_alpha   90.00
_cell.angle_beta   90.00
_cell.angle_gamma   90.00
#
_symmetry.space_group_name_H-M   'P 1'
#
loop_
_entity.id
_entity.type
_entity.pdbx_description
1 polymer ?
#
loop_
_entity_poly.entity_id
_entity_poly.type
_entity_poly.pdbx_seq_one_letter_code
_entity_poly.pdbx_strand_id
1 'polypeptide(L)'
;MPILIADSNFLQKSALREYLATSRSNRIAIAEEVLVEMHKREPALTVGKSFEIVRIYPAQVVVLRGVTSIYGLPITSALDARRLIDKRQTTGFAQWYDDVLQSHGNEVMSQFLANAEKQAQAEIEKIAATVQYIQPVFRNMKKRFNKDELAQLRKRVPYNDDTQRKLIDIMYAVSRALFINTNVPEHQYPKLNFHAFGYFIFRYAMCMTLLYTRWVHHGNLSDNTDKLVNHVMDMHLAALGTFFGGVLSDDEMLIDVHREARWLLRATGKAFVG
;
A
#
# COMPACT_ATOMS: atom_id res chain seq x y z
N MET A 1 -1.30 8.45 -18.66
CA MET A 1 -1.58 7.03 -18.94
C MET A 1 -1.65 6.32 -17.60
N PRO A 2 -2.78 5.70 -17.26
CA PRO A 2 -2.96 5.15 -15.92
C PRO A 2 -2.09 3.90 -15.76
N ILE A 3 -1.20 3.95 -14.79
CA ILE A 3 -0.60 2.75 -14.19
C ILE A 3 -1.56 2.37 -13.07
N LEU A 4 -2.00 1.12 -13.01
CA LEU A 4 -2.78 0.61 -11.88
C LEU A 4 -1.89 -0.29 -11.03
N ILE A 5 -2.08 -0.30 -9.73
CA ILE A 5 -1.37 -1.23 -8.82
C ILE A 5 -2.24 -2.45 -8.62
N ALA A 6 -1.71 -3.66 -8.80
CA ALA A 6 -2.43 -4.88 -8.42
C ALA A 6 -2.00 -5.33 -7.04
N ASP A 7 -2.93 -5.84 -6.24
CA ASP A 7 -2.59 -6.70 -5.10
C ASP A 7 -2.20 -8.10 -5.60
N SER A 8 -1.69 -8.94 -4.69
CA SER A 8 -1.28 -10.32 -4.98
C SER A 8 -2.42 -11.17 -5.56
N ASN A 9 -3.63 -11.04 -5.01
CA ASN A 9 -4.79 -11.83 -5.36
C ASN A 9 -5.32 -11.51 -6.77
N PHE A 10 -5.28 -10.24 -7.17
CA PHE A 10 -5.77 -9.81 -8.48
C PHE A 10 -4.84 -10.25 -9.63
N LEU A 11 -3.56 -10.52 -9.34
CA LEU A 11 -2.59 -10.92 -10.37
C LEU A 11 -2.92 -12.26 -11.07
N GLN A 12 -3.74 -13.09 -10.43
CA GLN A 12 -4.18 -14.39 -10.97
C GLN A 12 -5.55 -14.32 -11.65
N LYS A 13 -6.21 -13.15 -11.70
CA LYS A 13 -7.58 -13.01 -12.19
C LYS A 13 -7.64 -12.77 -13.70
N SER A 14 -8.64 -13.37 -14.37
CA SER A 14 -8.89 -13.12 -15.80
C SER A 14 -9.12 -11.64 -16.11
N ALA A 15 -9.72 -10.90 -15.17
CA ALA A 15 -9.92 -9.45 -15.29
C ALA A 15 -8.61 -8.67 -15.52
N LEU A 16 -7.48 -9.12 -14.96
CA LEU A 16 -6.18 -8.52 -15.25
C LEU A 16 -5.75 -8.76 -16.70
N ARG A 17 -5.97 -9.97 -17.21
CA ARG A 17 -5.68 -10.30 -18.62
C ARG A 17 -6.51 -9.44 -19.56
N GLU A 18 -7.80 -9.28 -19.28
CA GLU A 18 -8.69 -8.42 -20.05
C GLU A 18 -8.22 -6.96 -20.04
N TYR A 19 -7.87 -6.43 -18.87
CA TYR A 19 -7.32 -5.09 -18.73
C TYR A 19 -6.04 -4.89 -19.57
N LEU A 20 -5.07 -5.81 -19.48
CA LEU A 20 -3.81 -5.70 -20.21
C LEU A 20 -4.00 -5.86 -21.73
N ALA A 21 -4.89 -6.77 -22.15
CA ALA A 21 -5.21 -7.01 -23.56
C ALA A 21 -5.96 -5.85 -24.23
N THR A 22 -6.75 -5.09 -23.46
CA THR A 22 -7.56 -3.97 -23.97
C THR A 22 -6.71 -2.89 -24.67
N SER A 23 -5.50 -2.63 -24.17
CA SER A 23 -4.59 -1.67 -24.79
C SER A 23 -3.14 -1.92 -24.42
N ARG A 24 -2.24 -1.83 -25.40
CA ARG A 24 -0.78 -1.85 -25.19
C ARG A 24 -0.28 -0.69 -24.31
N SER A 25 -1.10 0.36 -24.11
CA SER A 25 -0.77 1.48 -23.22
C SER A 25 -1.11 1.22 -21.76
N ASN A 26 -1.95 0.21 -21.46
CA ASN A 26 -2.33 -0.13 -20.10
C ASN A 26 -1.11 -0.69 -19.38
N ARG A 27 -0.89 -0.26 -18.14
CA ARG A 27 0.24 -0.71 -17.34
C ARG A 27 -0.21 -1.18 -15.97
N ILE A 28 0.52 -2.15 -15.44
CA ILE A 28 0.39 -2.63 -14.07
C ILE A 28 1.68 -2.36 -13.28
N ALA A 29 1.52 -1.86 -12.07
CA ALA A 29 2.57 -1.65 -11.09
C ALA A 29 2.61 -2.82 -10.10
N ILE A 30 3.80 -3.39 -9.92
CA ILE A 30 4.09 -4.37 -8.87
C ILE A 30 4.78 -3.65 -7.72
N ALA A 31 4.12 -3.60 -6.57
CA ALA A 31 4.65 -3.00 -5.36
C ALA A 31 5.48 -4.01 -4.54
N GLU A 32 6.33 -3.50 -3.63
CA GLU A 32 7.15 -4.33 -2.75
C GLU A 32 6.30 -5.24 -1.87
N GLU A 33 5.13 -4.78 -1.41
CA GLU A 33 4.21 -5.55 -0.57
C GLU A 33 3.72 -6.82 -1.27
N VAL A 34 3.48 -6.72 -2.58
CA VAL A 34 3.08 -7.85 -3.43
C VAL A 34 4.20 -8.88 -3.51
N LEU A 35 5.44 -8.40 -3.67
CA LEU A 35 6.62 -9.28 -3.70
C LEU A 35 6.86 -9.91 -2.33
N VAL A 36 6.74 -9.17 -1.24
CA VAL A 36 6.84 -9.70 0.13
C VAL A 36 5.84 -10.83 0.31
N GLU A 37 4.58 -10.63 -0.10
CA GLU A 37 3.55 -11.68 -0.01
C GLU A 37 3.90 -12.95 -0.79
N MET A 38 4.39 -12.79 -2.02
CA MET A 38 4.76 -13.94 -2.86
C MET A 38 5.98 -14.70 -2.34
N HIS A 39 6.87 -14.02 -1.61
CA HIS A 39 8.07 -14.63 -1.07
C HIS A 39 7.88 -15.17 0.36
N LYS A 40 6.70 -15.06 0.97
CA LYS A 40 6.43 -15.57 2.34
C LYS A 40 6.64 -17.07 2.47
N ARG A 41 6.31 -17.83 1.43
CA ARG A 41 6.37 -19.31 1.44
C ARG A 41 6.43 -19.85 0.02
N GLU A 42 7.34 -20.79 -0.21
CA GLU A 42 7.51 -21.48 -1.50
C GLU A 42 7.58 -20.50 -2.70
N PRO A 43 8.54 -19.56 -2.70
CA PRO A 43 8.58 -18.44 -3.64
C PRO A 43 8.59 -18.88 -5.11
N ALA A 44 9.30 -19.97 -5.47
CA ALA A 44 9.31 -20.47 -6.85
C ALA A 44 7.90 -20.82 -7.36
N LEU A 45 7.10 -21.48 -6.52
CA LEU A 45 5.73 -21.87 -6.85
C LEU A 45 4.80 -20.64 -6.90
N THR A 46 4.88 -19.80 -5.87
CA THR A 46 3.97 -18.66 -5.68
C THR A 46 4.21 -17.57 -6.72
N VAL A 47 5.46 -17.23 -7.01
CA VAL A 47 5.84 -16.26 -8.06
C VAL A 47 5.43 -16.78 -9.44
N GLY A 48 5.72 -18.05 -9.73
CA GLY A 48 5.39 -18.67 -11.02
C GLY A 48 3.90 -18.58 -11.34
N LYS A 49 3.04 -18.96 -10.38
CA LYS A 49 1.58 -18.87 -10.51
C LYS A 49 1.10 -17.42 -10.58
N SER A 50 1.58 -16.56 -9.69
CA SER A 50 1.02 -15.21 -9.56
C SER A 50 1.32 -14.31 -10.75
N PHE A 51 2.45 -14.49 -11.43
CA PHE A 51 2.80 -13.68 -12.60
C PHE A 51 2.53 -14.34 -13.96
N GLU A 52 1.81 -15.46 -14.01
CA GLU A 52 1.49 -16.15 -15.26
C GLU A 52 0.84 -15.23 -16.30
N ILE A 53 -0.12 -14.39 -15.88
CA ILE A 53 -0.78 -13.41 -16.76
C ILE A 53 0.18 -12.28 -17.13
N VAL A 54 0.88 -11.73 -16.14
CA VAL A 54 1.76 -10.57 -16.31
C VAL A 54 2.92 -10.86 -17.25
N ARG A 55 3.44 -12.09 -17.24
CA ARG A 55 4.50 -12.56 -18.15
C ARG A 55 4.10 -12.50 -19.63
N ILE A 56 2.82 -12.61 -19.95
CA ILE A 56 2.31 -12.49 -21.33
C ILE A 56 2.44 -11.04 -21.84
N TYR A 57 2.50 -10.06 -20.93
CA TYR A 57 2.52 -8.62 -21.23
C TYR A 57 3.73 -7.90 -20.58
N PRO A 58 4.98 -8.35 -20.79
CA PRO A 58 6.14 -7.88 -20.01
C PRO A 58 6.41 -6.38 -20.21
N ALA A 59 6.12 -5.82 -21.39
CA ALA A 59 6.28 -4.39 -21.68
C ALA A 59 5.27 -3.48 -20.94
N GLN A 60 4.21 -4.06 -20.36
CA GLN A 60 3.17 -3.37 -19.62
C GLN A 60 3.39 -3.41 -18.10
N VAL A 61 4.47 -4.05 -17.64
CA VAL A 61 4.83 -4.17 -16.22
C VAL A 61 5.73 -3.01 -15.82
N VAL A 62 5.47 -2.45 -14.64
CA VAL A 62 6.41 -1.56 -13.95
C VAL A 62 6.61 -2.06 -12.52
N VAL A 63 7.86 -2.10 -12.07
CA VAL A 63 8.19 -2.46 -10.69
C VAL A 63 8.38 -1.18 -9.91
N LEU A 64 7.73 -1.06 -8.76
CA LEU A 64 7.87 0.10 -7.89
C LEU A 64 9.10 -0.06 -6.97
N ARG A 65 9.67 1.07 -6.56
CA ARG A 65 10.68 1.10 -5.52
C ARG A 65 10.05 0.74 -4.18
N GLY A 66 10.83 0.09 -3.31
CA GLY A 66 10.41 -0.21 -1.95
C GLY A 66 10.02 1.05 -1.16
N VAL A 67 9.05 0.91 -0.26
CA VAL A 67 8.40 2.03 0.44
C VAL A 67 9.39 2.84 1.28
N THR A 68 10.39 2.16 1.86
CA THR A 68 11.48 2.79 2.63
C THR A 68 12.25 3.83 1.82
N SER A 69 12.42 3.60 0.53
CA SER A 69 13.18 4.49 -0.35
C SER A 69 12.41 5.73 -0.80
N ILE A 70 11.10 5.80 -0.50
CA ILE A 70 10.21 6.88 -0.94
C ILE A 70 9.63 7.70 0.22
N TYR A 71 9.90 7.32 1.48
CA TYR A 71 9.35 8.00 2.66
C TYR A 71 9.65 9.51 2.73
N GLY A 72 10.85 9.92 2.34
CA GLY A 72 11.26 11.33 2.29
C GLY A 72 10.99 12.04 0.96
N LEU A 73 10.34 11.38 -0.01
CA LEU A 73 10.16 11.95 -1.35
C LEU A 73 8.83 12.70 -1.47
N PRO A 74 8.84 14.01 -1.77
CA PRO A 74 7.63 14.74 -2.13
C PRO A 74 7.21 14.39 -3.56
N ILE A 75 5.96 13.96 -3.71
CA ILE A 75 5.34 13.63 -5.00
C ILE A 75 4.18 14.59 -5.25
N THR A 76 4.40 15.54 -6.14
CA THR A 76 3.46 16.66 -6.40
C THR A 76 2.97 16.72 -7.84
N SER A 77 3.41 15.78 -8.67
CA SER A 77 3.10 15.74 -10.09
C SER A 77 3.18 14.33 -10.67
N ALA A 78 2.63 14.13 -11.86
CA ALA A 78 2.79 12.89 -12.61
C ALA A 78 4.25 12.61 -13.00
N LEU A 79 5.08 13.66 -13.12
CA LEU A 79 6.52 13.51 -13.36
C LEU A 79 7.22 12.98 -12.10
N ASP A 80 6.86 13.50 -10.93
CA ASP A 80 7.39 13.00 -9.66
C ASP A 80 6.99 11.54 -9.41
N ALA A 81 5.75 11.16 -9.74
CA ALA A 81 5.28 9.79 -9.57
C ALA A 81 6.13 8.78 -10.35
N ARG A 82 6.77 9.17 -11.46
CA ARG A 82 7.72 8.30 -12.19
C ARG A 82 8.97 7.96 -11.37
N ARG A 83 9.30 8.74 -10.34
CA ARG A 83 10.42 8.47 -9.41
C ARG A 83 10.13 7.32 -8.45
N LEU A 84 8.86 6.93 -8.33
CA LEU A 84 8.43 5.75 -7.59
C LEU A 84 8.67 4.44 -8.37
N ILE A 85 8.96 4.52 -9.67
CA ILE A 85 9.25 3.36 -10.51
C ILE A 85 10.73 3.01 -10.40
N ASP A 86 11.02 1.75 -10.07
CA ASP A 86 12.37 1.18 -10.17
C ASP A 86 12.63 0.77 -11.62
N LYS A 87 13.35 1.62 -12.35
CA LYS A 87 13.67 1.38 -13.77
C LYS A 87 14.50 0.11 -13.97
N ARG A 88 15.41 -0.20 -13.05
CA ARG A 88 16.31 -1.36 -13.15
C ARG A 88 15.49 -2.64 -12.99
N GLN A 89 14.69 -2.73 -11.93
CA GLN A 89 13.84 -3.89 -11.70
C GLN A 89 12.76 -4.03 -12.77
N THR A 90 12.18 -2.91 -13.24
CA THR A 90 11.21 -2.92 -14.35
C THR A 90 11.82 -3.52 -15.61
N THR A 91 13.05 -3.14 -15.96
CA THR A 91 13.72 -3.64 -17.17
C THR A 91 14.13 -5.11 -17.03
N GLY A 92 14.53 -5.52 -15.82
CA GLY A 92 14.93 -6.90 -15.52
C GLY A 92 13.77 -7.86 -15.22
N PHE A 93 12.53 -7.39 -15.13
CA PHE A 93 11.41 -8.19 -14.62
C PHE A 93 11.18 -9.50 -15.40
N ALA A 94 11.20 -9.43 -16.74
CA ALA A 94 10.95 -10.60 -17.58
C ALA A 94 12.02 -11.69 -17.39
N GLN A 95 13.29 -11.28 -17.40
CA GLN A 95 14.42 -12.19 -17.15
C GLN A 95 14.36 -12.77 -15.74
N TRP A 96 14.11 -11.93 -14.74
CA TRP A 96 13.97 -12.37 -13.35
C TRP A 96 12.88 -13.45 -13.21
N TYR A 97 11.71 -13.25 -13.82
CA TYR A 97 10.64 -14.24 -13.78
C TYR A 97 11.05 -15.57 -14.44
N ASP A 98 11.70 -15.51 -15.62
CA ASP A 98 12.19 -16.71 -16.31
C ASP A 98 13.23 -17.47 -15.46
N ASP A 99 14.13 -16.75 -14.80
CA ASP A 99 15.12 -17.31 -13.89
C ASP A 99 14.46 -18.01 -12.69
N VAL A 100 13.40 -17.41 -12.11
CA VAL A 100 12.64 -18.02 -11.01
C VAL A 100 11.96 -19.32 -11.44
N LEU A 101 11.38 -19.39 -12.65
CA LEU A 101 10.78 -20.63 -13.14
C LEU A 101 11.80 -21.74 -13.40
N GLN A 102 13.03 -21.37 -13.72
CA GLN A 102 14.14 -22.29 -13.96
C GLN A 102 14.97 -22.56 -12.70
N SER A 103 14.49 -22.15 -11.52
CA SER A 103 15.25 -22.28 -10.27
C SER A 103 15.50 -23.74 -9.87
N HIS A 104 14.68 -24.68 -10.34
CA HIS A 104 14.86 -26.11 -10.06
C HIS A 104 16.18 -26.63 -10.64
N GLY A 105 17.10 -27.00 -9.76
CA GLY A 105 18.45 -27.44 -10.14
C GLY A 105 19.46 -26.30 -10.31
N ASN A 106 19.06 -25.04 -10.12
CA ASN A 106 19.94 -23.88 -10.09
C ASN A 106 20.20 -23.46 -8.63
N GLU A 107 21.37 -23.79 -8.11
CA GLU A 107 21.75 -23.53 -6.72
C GLU A 107 21.82 -22.02 -6.42
N VAL A 108 22.32 -21.21 -7.35
CA VAL A 108 22.41 -19.75 -7.21
C VAL A 108 21.02 -19.13 -7.07
N MET A 109 20.08 -19.54 -7.93
CA MET A 109 18.71 -19.05 -7.87
C MET A 109 17.97 -19.58 -6.64
N SER A 110 18.19 -20.83 -6.26
CA SER A 110 17.63 -21.39 -5.04
C SER A 110 18.09 -20.62 -3.80
N GLN A 111 19.37 -20.26 -3.74
CA GLN A 111 19.92 -19.42 -2.66
C GLN A 111 19.36 -17.99 -2.70
N PHE A 112 19.19 -17.41 -3.89
CA PHE A 112 18.55 -16.11 -4.06
C PHE A 112 17.12 -16.11 -3.51
N LEU A 113 16.31 -17.11 -3.88
CA LEU A 113 14.93 -17.27 -3.42
C LEU A 113 14.86 -17.48 -1.89
N ALA A 114 15.75 -18.29 -1.33
CA ALA A 114 15.83 -18.49 0.13
C ALA A 114 16.20 -17.18 0.86
N ASN A 115 17.07 -16.35 0.28
CA ASN A 115 17.39 -15.03 0.83
C ASN A 115 16.20 -14.07 0.71
N ALA A 116 15.47 -14.10 -0.40
CA ALA A 116 14.27 -13.29 -0.60
C ALA A 116 13.14 -13.67 0.37
N GLU A 117 12.96 -14.96 0.67
CA GLU A 117 12.02 -15.44 1.69
C GLU A 117 12.39 -14.93 3.09
N LYS A 118 13.68 -14.98 3.47
CA LYS A 118 14.15 -14.39 4.73
C LYS A 118 13.91 -12.88 4.81
N GLN A 119 14.12 -12.17 3.70
CA GLN A 119 13.85 -10.73 3.64
C GLN A 119 12.36 -10.43 3.76
N ALA A 120 11.50 -11.17 3.08
CA ALA A 120 10.05 -11.04 3.20
C ALA A 120 9.58 -11.28 4.64
N GLN A 121 10.11 -12.30 5.31
CA GLN A 121 9.82 -12.56 6.71
C GLN A 121 10.25 -11.40 7.63
N ALA A 122 11.44 -10.83 7.41
CA ALA A 122 11.91 -9.68 8.16
C ALA A 122 11.04 -8.42 7.94
N GLU A 123 10.53 -8.19 6.72
CA GLU A 123 9.60 -7.09 6.45
C GLU A 123 8.25 -7.29 7.15
N ILE A 124 7.72 -8.52 7.15
CA ILE A 124 6.50 -8.86 7.92
C ILE A 124 6.69 -8.59 9.40
N GLU A 125 7.84 -8.94 9.97
CA GLU A 125 8.16 -8.67 11.38
C GLU A 125 8.19 -7.16 11.69
N LYS A 126 8.75 -6.35 10.78
CA LYS A 126 8.70 -4.87 10.92
C LYS A 126 7.27 -4.33 10.87
N ILE A 127 6.43 -4.88 9.99
CA ILE A 127 5.02 -4.50 9.90
C ILE A 127 4.26 -4.96 11.14
N ALA A 128 4.54 -6.15 11.67
CA ALA A 128 3.98 -6.65 12.91
C ALA A 128 4.36 -5.75 14.10
N ALA A 129 5.61 -5.28 14.18
CA ALA A 129 6.02 -4.28 15.17
C ALA A 129 5.25 -2.96 15.01
N THR A 130 5.01 -2.54 13.76
CA THR A 130 4.19 -1.36 13.47
C THR A 130 2.73 -1.55 13.94
N VAL A 131 2.14 -2.73 13.70
CA VAL A 131 0.82 -3.09 14.21
C VAL A 131 0.77 -3.02 15.73
N GLN A 132 1.77 -3.58 16.43
CA GLN A 132 1.86 -3.52 17.89
C GLN A 132 1.93 -2.09 18.41
N TYR A 133 2.58 -1.18 17.69
CA TYR A 133 2.66 0.24 18.05
C TYR A 133 1.34 0.98 17.80
N ILE A 134 0.67 0.73 16.68
CA ILE A 134 -0.53 1.49 16.27
C ILE A 134 -1.80 0.96 16.97
N GLN A 135 -1.87 -0.32 17.34
CA GLN A 135 -3.06 -0.91 17.96
C GLN A 135 -3.46 -0.21 19.28
N PRO A 136 -2.53 0.11 20.22
CA PRO A 136 -2.83 0.97 21.38
C PRO A 136 -3.29 2.38 20.99
N VAL A 137 -2.72 2.99 19.95
CA VAL A 137 -3.16 4.31 19.46
C VAL A 137 -4.63 4.23 19.07
N PHE A 138 -5.04 3.26 18.25
CA PHE A 138 -6.44 3.09 17.86
C PHE A 138 -7.38 2.79 19.04
N ARG A 139 -6.96 1.96 19.99
CA ARG A 139 -7.75 1.69 21.21
C ARG A 139 -7.94 2.95 22.05
N ASN A 140 -6.89 3.75 22.22
CA ASN A 140 -6.96 5.01 22.97
C ASN A 140 -7.79 6.06 22.24
N MET A 141 -7.66 6.14 20.91
CA MET A 141 -8.44 7.08 20.10
C MET A 141 -9.94 6.76 20.13
N LYS A 142 -10.33 5.47 20.20
CA LYS A 142 -11.75 5.08 20.34
C LYS A 142 -12.40 5.68 21.59
N LYS A 143 -11.62 5.87 22.66
CA LYS A 143 -12.10 6.49 23.91
C LYS A 143 -12.30 8.01 23.81
N ARG A 144 -11.75 8.67 22.78
CA ARG A 144 -11.90 10.12 22.55
C ARG A 144 -13.22 10.49 21.87
N PHE A 145 -13.89 9.52 21.26
CA PHE A 145 -15.19 9.73 20.61
C PHE A 145 -16.32 9.51 21.61
N ASN A 146 -17.30 10.42 21.60
CA ASN A 146 -18.54 10.25 22.34
C ASN A 146 -19.49 9.28 21.59
N LYS A 147 -20.65 8.96 22.20
CA LYS A 147 -21.60 7.99 21.64
C LYS A 147 -22.16 8.42 20.27
N ASP A 148 -22.42 9.71 20.08
CA ASP A 148 -22.99 10.24 18.84
C ASP A 148 -21.97 10.21 17.72
N GLU A 149 -20.71 10.56 18.00
CA GLU A 149 -19.62 10.47 17.03
C GLU A 149 -19.32 9.02 16.63
N LEU A 150 -19.30 8.10 17.60
CA LEU A 150 -19.20 6.67 17.29
C LEU A 150 -20.39 6.18 16.46
N ALA A 151 -21.60 6.72 16.68
CA ALA A 151 -22.75 6.42 15.85
C ALA A 151 -22.60 7.02 14.43
N GLN A 152 -22.02 8.20 14.27
CA GLN A 152 -21.71 8.79 12.96
C GLN A 152 -20.72 7.91 12.18
N LEU A 153 -19.61 7.52 12.80
CA LEU A 153 -18.60 6.63 12.22
C LEU A 153 -19.22 5.27 11.82
N ARG A 154 -20.10 4.72 12.66
CA ARG A 154 -20.82 3.47 12.35
C ARG A 154 -21.88 3.62 11.27
N LYS A 155 -22.54 4.75 11.13
CA LYS A 155 -23.58 4.92 10.10
C LYS A 155 -23.02 5.45 8.78
N ARG A 156 -21.73 5.79 8.72
CA ARG A 156 -21.07 6.45 7.57
C ARG A 156 -21.87 7.68 7.07
N VAL A 157 -22.48 8.41 8.01
CA VAL A 157 -23.15 9.69 7.72
C VAL A 157 -22.12 10.81 7.71
N PRO A 158 -22.41 11.97 7.09
CA PRO A 158 -21.52 13.13 7.15
C PRO A 158 -21.09 13.43 8.59
N TYR A 159 -19.77 13.52 8.79
CA TYR A 159 -19.17 13.80 10.09
C TYR A 159 -19.36 15.26 10.45
N ASN A 160 -19.71 15.52 11.72
CA ASN A 160 -19.67 16.87 12.25
C ASN A 160 -18.22 17.39 12.37
N ASP A 161 -18.08 18.70 12.57
CA ASP A 161 -16.76 19.35 12.69
C ASP A 161 -15.87 18.74 13.77
N ASP A 162 -16.42 18.30 14.91
CA ASP A 162 -15.64 17.72 16.01
C ASP A 162 -15.07 16.34 15.62
N THR A 163 -15.90 15.49 15.01
CA THR A 163 -15.48 14.19 14.48
C THR A 163 -14.42 14.35 13.40
N GLN A 164 -14.61 15.30 12.48
CA GLN A 164 -13.61 15.60 11.44
C GLN A 164 -12.27 16.04 12.05
N ARG A 165 -12.29 16.95 13.02
CA ARG A 165 -11.06 17.41 13.72
C ARG A 165 -10.37 16.26 14.42
N LYS A 166 -11.10 15.38 15.12
CA LYS A 166 -10.52 14.20 15.77
C LYS A 166 -9.90 13.22 14.78
N LEU A 167 -10.53 12.98 13.63
CA LEU A 167 -9.95 12.13 12.58
C LEU A 167 -8.67 12.75 11.98
N ILE A 168 -8.65 14.07 11.78
CA ILE A 168 -7.45 14.79 11.34
C ILE A 168 -6.33 14.67 12.39
N ASP A 169 -6.64 14.85 13.67
CA ASP A 169 -5.68 14.65 14.77
C ASP A 169 -5.10 13.23 14.77
N ILE A 170 -5.94 12.22 14.55
CA ILE A 170 -5.52 10.81 14.46
C ILE A 170 -4.56 10.64 13.28
N MET A 171 -4.92 11.16 12.10
CA MET A 171 -4.07 11.09 10.92
C MET A 171 -2.69 11.72 11.17
N TYR A 172 -2.63 12.89 11.82
CA TYR A 172 -1.37 13.53 12.18
C TYR A 172 -0.57 12.73 13.22
N ALA A 173 -1.23 12.18 14.23
CA ALA A 173 -0.58 11.35 15.24
C ALA A 173 0.02 10.08 14.64
N VAL A 174 -0.73 9.40 13.76
CA VAL A 174 -0.26 8.22 13.01
C VAL A 174 0.88 8.60 12.06
N SER A 175 0.77 9.73 11.35
CA SER A 175 1.86 10.20 10.48
C SER A 175 3.16 10.41 11.27
N ARG A 176 3.08 11.10 12.41
CA ARG A 176 4.24 11.36 13.28
C ARG A 176 4.86 10.05 13.79
N ALA A 177 4.02 9.11 14.23
CA ALA A 177 4.47 7.79 14.66
C ALA A 177 5.24 7.05 13.55
N LEU A 178 4.70 7.06 12.33
CA LEU A 178 5.33 6.42 11.17
C LEU A 178 6.66 7.09 10.80
N PHE A 179 6.74 8.42 10.79
CA PHE A 179 7.99 9.14 10.52
C PHE A 179 9.10 8.82 11.53
N ILE A 180 8.75 8.71 12.83
CA ILE A 180 9.70 8.33 13.88
C ILE A 180 10.15 6.87 13.68
N ASN A 181 9.21 5.95 13.45
CA ASN A 181 9.52 4.52 13.34
C ASN A 181 10.33 4.16 12.09
N THR A 182 10.27 5.00 11.05
CA THR A 182 10.92 4.75 9.76
C THR A 182 12.33 5.35 9.66
N ASN A 183 12.85 5.97 10.73
CA ASN A 183 14.17 6.61 10.77
C ASN A 183 14.42 7.64 9.65
N VAL A 184 13.34 8.23 9.11
CA VAL A 184 13.46 9.35 8.19
C VAL A 184 14.09 10.51 8.97
N PRO A 185 15.15 11.16 8.46
CA PRO A 185 15.72 12.32 9.14
C PRO A 185 14.69 13.43 9.30
N GLU A 186 14.65 14.09 10.46
CA GLU A 186 13.63 15.11 10.79
C GLU A 186 13.58 16.26 9.76
N HIS A 187 14.74 16.63 9.18
CA HIS A 187 14.79 17.66 8.12
C HIS A 187 14.07 17.26 6.81
N GLN A 188 13.74 15.98 6.64
CA GLN A 188 12.95 15.46 5.52
C GLN A 188 11.46 15.35 5.86
N TYR A 189 11.06 15.67 7.09
CA TYR A 189 9.64 15.67 7.47
C TYR A 189 8.91 16.77 6.70
N PRO A 190 7.70 16.50 6.19
CA PRO A 190 6.90 17.55 5.60
C PRO A 190 6.58 18.60 6.65
N LYS A 191 6.63 19.87 6.25
CA LYS A 191 5.92 20.91 7.00
C LYS A 191 4.44 20.53 7.03
N LEU A 192 3.80 20.67 8.19
CA LEU A 192 2.38 20.37 8.39
C LEU A 192 1.50 21.40 7.65
N ASN A 193 1.42 21.27 6.33
CA ASN A 193 0.62 22.07 5.43
C ASN A 193 0.20 21.21 4.22
N PHE A 194 -0.39 21.82 3.19
CA PHE A 194 -0.88 21.09 2.01
C PHE A 194 0.22 20.31 1.26
N HIS A 195 1.51 20.63 1.43
CA HIS A 195 2.60 19.87 0.83
C HIS A 195 2.76 18.49 1.47
N ALA A 196 2.28 18.28 2.70
CA ALA A 196 2.31 16.98 3.36
C ALA A 196 1.56 15.90 2.57
N PHE A 197 0.50 16.27 1.83
CA PHE A 197 -0.22 15.35 0.95
C PHE A 197 0.63 14.83 -0.22
N GLY A 198 1.81 15.40 -0.49
CA GLY A 198 2.75 14.85 -1.47
C GLY A 198 3.55 13.64 -0.96
N TYR A 199 3.54 13.37 0.35
CA TYR A 199 4.40 12.35 0.96
C TYR A 199 3.65 11.03 1.13
N PHE A 200 4.34 9.92 0.84
CA PHE A 200 3.77 8.58 1.01
C PHE A 200 3.28 8.34 2.43
N ILE A 201 4.12 8.63 3.45
CA ILE A 201 3.78 8.41 4.87
C ILE A 201 2.48 9.13 5.25
N PHE A 202 2.25 10.33 4.73
CA PHE A 202 1.04 11.09 5.05
C PHE A 202 -0.21 10.44 4.44
N ARG A 203 -0.13 10.00 3.18
CA ARG A 203 -1.23 9.29 2.52
C ARG A 203 -1.48 7.92 3.14
N TYR A 204 -0.43 7.26 3.58
CA TYR A 204 -0.50 6.00 4.29
C TYR A 204 -1.18 6.18 5.66
N ALA A 205 -0.80 7.20 6.43
CA ALA A 205 -1.47 7.54 7.70
C ALA A 205 -2.95 7.89 7.49
N MET A 206 -3.30 8.56 6.39
CA MET A 206 -4.68 8.81 6.00
C MET A 206 -5.41 7.48 5.73
N CYS A 207 -4.83 6.56 4.94
CA CYS A 207 -5.42 5.24 4.70
C CYS A 207 -5.59 4.44 6.00
N MET A 208 -4.61 4.48 6.90
CA MET A 208 -4.69 3.87 8.23
C MET A 208 -5.80 4.47 9.10
N THR A 209 -6.02 5.79 9.01
CA THR A 209 -7.10 6.47 9.73
C THR A 209 -8.47 6.09 9.16
N LEU A 210 -8.57 5.96 7.83
CA LEU A 210 -9.76 5.47 7.16
C LEU A 210 -10.05 4.03 7.56
N LEU A 211 -9.07 3.13 7.48
CA LEU A 211 -9.17 1.75 7.96
C LEU A 211 -9.68 1.68 9.40
N TYR A 212 -9.17 2.54 10.28
CA TYR A 212 -9.66 2.65 11.65
C TYR A 212 -11.16 2.98 11.73
N THR A 213 -11.67 3.91 10.91
CA THR A 213 -13.12 4.19 10.88
C THR A 213 -13.95 2.96 10.49
N ARG A 214 -13.42 2.07 9.65
CA ARG A 214 -14.10 0.83 9.25
C ARG A 214 -14.10 -0.19 10.37
N TRP A 215 -13.01 -0.27 11.13
CA TRP A 215 -12.98 -1.10 12.32
C TRP A 215 -13.96 -0.61 13.40
N VAL A 216 -14.11 0.71 13.57
CA VAL A 216 -15.16 1.27 14.44
C VAL A 216 -16.55 0.93 13.93
N HIS A 217 -16.76 0.99 12.60
CA HIS A 217 -18.01 0.60 11.94
C HIS A 217 -18.38 -0.87 12.19
N HIS A 218 -17.44 -1.80 12.02
CA HIS A 218 -17.66 -3.24 12.27
C HIS A 218 -17.66 -3.63 13.76
N GLY A 219 -17.40 -2.68 14.66
CA GLY A 219 -17.55 -2.84 16.11
C GLY A 219 -16.30 -3.33 16.84
N ASN A 220 -15.44 -4.13 16.19
CA ASN A 220 -14.25 -4.72 16.80
C ASN A 220 -12.99 -4.57 15.92
N LEU A 221 -11.88 -4.28 16.59
CA LEU A 221 -10.55 -4.45 16.03
C LEU A 221 -10.25 -5.96 16.02
N SER A 222 -9.66 -6.48 14.94
CA SER A 222 -9.19 -7.86 14.93
C SER A 222 -8.13 -8.04 16.03
N ASP A 223 -8.28 -9.03 16.91
CA ASP A 223 -7.22 -9.44 17.84
C ASP A 223 -6.21 -10.38 17.15
N ASN A 224 -6.52 -10.85 15.94
CA ASN A 224 -5.59 -11.61 15.10
C ASN A 224 -4.57 -10.66 14.46
N THR A 225 -3.31 -10.78 14.91
CA THR A 225 -2.16 -9.99 14.45
C THR A 225 -1.90 -10.16 12.96
N ASP A 226 -1.96 -11.38 12.41
CA ASP A 226 -1.68 -11.63 10.99
C ASP A 226 -2.70 -10.93 10.09
N LYS A 227 -3.98 -10.94 10.49
CA LYS A 227 -5.02 -10.19 9.79
C LYS A 227 -4.78 -8.68 9.83
N LEU A 228 -4.30 -8.17 10.97
CA LEU A 228 -3.93 -6.76 11.08
C LEU A 228 -2.71 -6.42 10.23
N VAL A 229 -1.68 -7.28 10.19
CA VAL A 229 -0.50 -7.11 9.34
C VAL A 229 -0.91 -7.02 7.87
N ASN A 230 -1.80 -7.90 7.41
CA ASN A 230 -2.33 -7.86 6.05
C ASN A 230 -3.06 -6.55 5.77
N HIS A 231 -4.03 -6.14 6.62
CA HIS A 231 -4.71 -4.85 6.42
C HIS A 231 -3.73 -3.66 6.41
N VAL A 232 -2.67 -3.70 7.21
CA VAL A 232 -1.64 -2.65 7.25
C VAL A 232 -0.80 -2.64 5.98
N MET A 233 -0.42 -3.80 5.44
CA MET A 233 0.19 -3.93 4.12
C MET A 233 -0.72 -3.39 3.00
N ASP A 234 -2.00 -3.74 3.04
CA ASP A 234 -3.00 -3.28 2.08
C ASP A 234 -3.11 -1.75 2.06
N MET A 235 -2.90 -1.10 3.20
CA MET A 235 -2.88 0.36 3.28
C MET A 235 -1.65 0.99 2.62
N HIS A 236 -0.53 0.29 2.48
CA HIS A 236 0.56 0.75 1.60
C HIS A 236 0.10 0.74 0.14
N LEU A 237 -0.55 -0.33 -0.33
CA LEU A 237 -1.08 -0.41 -1.69
C LEU A 237 -2.13 0.69 -1.95
N ALA A 238 -3.07 0.87 -1.02
CA ALA A 238 -4.08 1.91 -1.09
C ALA A 238 -3.45 3.31 -1.19
N ALA A 239 -2.41 3.57 -0.41
CA ALA A 239 -1.68 4.84 -0.43
C ALA A 239 -0.85 5.02 -1.71
N LEU A 240 -0.08 4.01 -2.15
CA LEU A 240 0.67 4.03 -3.40
C LEU A 240 -0.26 4.31 -4.59
N GLY A 241 -1.42 3.66 -4.63
CA GLY A 241 -2.39 3.81 -5.71
C GLY A 241 -2.90 5.24 -5.87
N THR A 242 -2.80 6.09 -4.84
CA THR A 242 -3.21 7.50 -4.94
C THR A 242 -2.24 8.33 -5.81
N PHE A 243 -0.99 7.90 -5.98
CA PHE A 243 0.00 8.52 -6.87
C PHE A 243 -0.11 8.03 -8.32
N PHE A 244 -0.90 6.98 -8.54
CA PHE A 244 -1.13 6.35 -9.83
C PHE A 244 -2.63 6.33 -10.18
N GLY A 245 -3.04 5.57 -11.18
CA GLY A 245 -4.42 5.54 -11.67
C GLY A 245 -5.41 4.90 -10.70
N GLY A 246 -4.93 4.05 -9.79
CA GLY A 246 -5.73 3.37 -8.77
C GLY A 246 -5.14 2.01 -8.38
N VAL A 247 -5.96 1.20 -7.71
CA VAL A 247 -5.64 -0.17 -7.30
C VAL A 247 -6.65 -1.16 -7.95
N LEU A 248 -6.16 -2.33 -8.34
CA LEU A 248 -6.92 -3.50 -8.74
C LEU A 248 -6.83 -4.54 -7.64
N SER A 249 -7.98 -4.87 -7.04
CA SER A 249 -8.11 -5.81 -5.93
C SER A 249 -9.55 -6.26 -5.83
N ASP A 250 -9.76 -7.50 -5.35
CA ASP A 250 -11.07 -8.01 -4.95
C ASP A 250 -11.38 -7.73 -3.46
N ASP A 251 -10.43 -7.17 -2.72
CA ASP A 251 -10.63 -6.79 -1.31
C ASP A 251 -11.44 -5.48 -1.22
N GLU A 252 -12.69 -5.61 -0.76
CA GLU A 252 -13.61 -4.49 -0.60
C GLU A 252 -13.08 -3.41 0.34
N MET A 253 -12.36 -3.79 1.41
CA MET A 253 -11.79 -2.86 2.38
C MET A 253 -10.69 -2.01 1.74
N LEU A 254 -9.78 -2.66 1.01
CA LEU A 254 -8.72 -1.96 0.29
C LEU A 254 -9.30 -0.99 -0.74
N ILE A 255 -10.28 -1.43 -1.53
CA ILE A 255 -10.92 -0.59 -2.57
C ILE A 255 -11.69 0.59 -1.95
N ASP A 256 -12.46 0.35 -0.88
CA ASP A 256 -13.23 1.37 -0.17
C ASP A 256 -12.33 2.45 0.43
N VAL A 257 -11.28 2.05 1.16
CA VAL A 257 -10.32 2.99 1.76
C VAL A 257 -9.57 3.78 0.67
N HIS A 258 -9.11 3.09 -0.37
CA HIS A 258 -8.40 3.73 -1.48
C HIS A 258 -9.26 4.78 -2.20
N ARG A 259 -10.53 4.46 -2.46
CA ARG A 259 -11.47 5.37 -3.12
C ARG A 259 -11.72 6.62 -2.28
N GLU A 260 -11.97 6.45 -0.99
CA GLU A 260 -12.18 7.59 -0.08
C GLU A 260 -10.91 8.43 0.06
N ALA A 261 -9.74 7.80 0.18
CA ALA A 261 -8.45 8.50 0.18
C ALA A 261 -8.27 9.39 -1.05
N ARG A 262 -8.55 8.88 -2.25
CA ARG A 262 -8.48 9.66 -3.50
C ARG A 262 -9.48 10.81 -3.52
N TRP A 263 -10.70 10.58 -3.04
CA TRP A 263 -11.73 11.61 -2.96
C TRP A 263 -11.30 12.75 -2.01
N LEU A 264 -10.82 12.42 -0.81
CA LEU A 264 -10.33 13.40 0.17
C LEU A 264 -9.15 14.20 -0.39
N LEU A 265 -8.17 13.54 -1.01
CA LEU A 265 -7.03 14.22 -1.61
C LEU A 265 -7.46 15.19 -2.72
N ARG A 266 -8.41 14.80 -3.58
CA ARG A 266 -8.95 15.68 -4.63
C ARG A 266 -9.71 16.87 -4.03
N ALA A 267 -10.46 16.65 -2.96
CA ALA A 267 -11.21 17.71 -2.27
C ALA A 267 -10.30 18.81 -1.68
N THR A 268 -9.01 18.52 -1.42
CA THR A 268 -8.05 19.56 -1.01
C THR A 268 -7.75 20.59 -2.09
N GLY A 269 -7.98 20.26 -3.37
CA GLY A 269 -7.62 21.08 -4.52
C GLY A 269 -6.11 21.31 -4.74
N LYS A 270 -5.25 20.71 -3.90
CA LYS A 270 -3.80 20.97 -3.89
C LYS A 270 -2.94 19.71 -4.01
N ALA A 271 -3.48 18.54 -3.65
CA ALA A 271 -2.76 17.28 -3.75
C ALA A 271 -2.79 16.72 -5.18
N PHE A 272 -1.65 16.25 -5.66
CA PHE A 272 -1.60 15.48 -6.91
C PHE A 272 -2.24 14.10 -6.71
N VAL A 273 -3.21 13.75 -7.55
CA VAL A 273 -3.81 12.41 -7.57
C VAL A 273 -3.71 11.87 -9.00
N GLY A 274 -3.09 10.70 -9.16
CA GLY A 274 -2.81 10.10 -10.46
C GLY A 274 -4.02 9.53 -11.18
#